data_AF-A0AAF0TX38-F1
#
_entry.id   AF-A0AAF0TX38-F1
#
_cell.length_a   1.000
_cell.length_b   1.000
_cell.length_c   1.000
_cell.angle_alpha   90.00
_cell.angle_beta   90.00
_cell.angle_gamma   90.00
#
_symmetry.space_group_name_H-M   'P 1'
#
loop_
_entity.id
_entity.type
_entity.pdbx_description
1 polymer ?
#
loop_
_entity_poly.entity_id
_entity_poly.type
_entity_poly.pdbx_seq_one_letter_code
_entity_poly.pdbx_strand_id
1 'polypeptide(L)'
;MARGSLKCGSLHTGGAKTVGTIAREMEKELGCTPIEPEVFKKTHVRKKENESDPDVWVEERAERTFNDFHKYVAENLDSSVQLTPELSTQIWKEKVVGGTHKGRCYGLGSRNDVRCLQSGLEGIRSLRQAEALDGVQIAAMSDQITKLTAALAESERKRVAEQQSMRETVQQIKEQVMNLARRPTTSAPDDTDDESDEDDYVDLTP
;
A
#
# COMPACT_ATOMS: atom_id res chain seq x y z
N MET A 1 13.09 -16.28 -43.73
CA MET A 1 13.92 -15.23 -43.08
C MET A 1 12.99 -14.07 -42.69
N ALA A 2 12.72 -13.88 -41.41
CA ALA A 2 11.88 -12.78 -40.94
C ALA A 2 12.72 -11.49 -40.88
N ARG A 3 12.28 -10.45 -41.60
CA ARG A 3 12.91 -9.12 -41.60
C ARG A 3 12.63 -8.44 -40.24
N GLY A 4 13.65 -8.27 -39.42
CA GLY A 4 13.57 -7.50 -38.17
C GLY A 4 13.33 -6.02 -38.47
N SER A 5 12.19 -5.48 -38.02
CA SER A 5 11.93 -4.05 -38.03
C SER A 5 12.57 -3.42 -36.79
N LEU A 6 13.56 -2.54 -37.00
CA LEU A 6 14.18 -1.71 -35.96
C LEU A 6 13.22 -0.72 -35.28
N LYS A 7 11.96 -0.65 -35.74
CA LYS A 7 10.93 0.27 -35.23
C LYS A 7 9.78 -0.55 -34.63
N CYS A 8 9.85 -0.78 -33.31
CA CYS A 8 8.70 -1.05 -32.44
C CYS A 8 8.06 -2.47 -32.46
N GLY A 9 8.70 -3.46 -33.09
CA GLY A 9 8.28 -4.87 -32.97
C GLY A 9 9.13 -5.63 -31.93
N SER A 10 8.49 -6.30 -30.97
CA SER A 10 9.15 -7.26 -30.06
C SER A 10 9.08 -8.64 -30.71
N LEU A 11 10.22 -9.32 -30.87
CA LEU A 11 10.23 -10.69 -31.41
C LEU A 11 10.05 -11.68 -30.25
N HIS A 12 8.91 -12.35 -30.19
CA HIS A 12 8.59 -13.34 -29.16
C HIS A 12 8.43 -14.76 -29.73
N THR A 13 8.73 -15.79 -28.93
CA THR A 13 8.67 -17.22 -29.29
C THR A 13 7.27 -17.82 -29.21
N GLY A 14 6.26 -17.06 -28.79
CA GLY A 14 4.90 -17.54 -28.53
C GLY A 14 4.08 -17.94 -29.76
N GLY A 15 4.65 -17.91 -30.96
CA GLY A 15 3.94 -18.20 -32.21
C GLY A 15 2.75 -17.25 -32.42
N ALA A 16 1.56 -17.81 -32.69
CA ALA A 16 0.33 -17.04 -32.89
C ALA A 16 -0.29 -16.47 -31.59
N LYS A 17 0.23 -16.86 -30.41
CA LYS A 17 -0.27 -16.34 -29.12
C LYS A 17 0.28 -14.94 -28.86
N THR A 18 -0.58 -14.06 -28.36
CA THR A 18 -0.18 -12.72 -27.90
C THR A 18 0.47 -12.82 -26.52
N VAL A 19 1.38 -11.88 -26.19
CA VAL A 19 1.99 -11.76 -24.86
C VAL A 19 0.93 -11.73 -23.75
N GLY A 20 -0.18 -11.01 -23.95
CA GLY A 20 -1.28 -10.97 -22.97
C GLY A 20 -2.05 -12.30 -22.81
N THR A 21 -2.04 -13.17 -23.81
CA THR A 21 -2.61 -14.52 -23.66
C THR A 21 -1.68 -15.40 -22.83
N ILE A 22 -0.37 -15.31 -23.08
CA ILE A 22 0.65 -16.04 -22.32
C ILE A 22 0.66 -15.57 -20.86
N ALA A 23 0.53 -14.27 -20.60
CA ALA A 23 0.41 -13.74 -19.24
C ALA A 23 -0.80 -14.33 -18.49
N ARG A 24 -1.97 -14.40 -19.13
CA ARG A 24 -3.17 -15.01 -18.53
C ARG A 24 -3.06 -16.52 -18.31
N GLU A 25 -2.28 -17.21 -19.13
CA GLU A 25 -1.95 -18.63 -18.91
C GLU A 25 -1.05 -18.77 -17.68
N MET A 26 -0.02 -17.92 -17.56
CA MET A 26 0.87 -17.88 -16.39
C MET A 26 0.12 -17.52 -15.09
N GLU A 27 -0.83 -16.57 -15.14
CA GLU A 27 -1.69 -16.22 -14.00
C GLU A 27 -2.44 -17.44 -13.45
N LYS A 28 -2.93 -18.30 -14.33
CA LYS A 28 -3.66 -19.52 -13.95
C LYS A 28 -2.72 -20.60 -13.42
N GLU A 29 -1.52 -20.72 -13.98
CA GLU A 29 -0.51 -21.70 -13.55
C GLU A 29 0.08 -21.35 -12.18
N LEU A 30 0.34 -20.07 -11.93
CA LEU A 30 1.00 -19.58 -10.71
C LEU A 30 -0.01 -19.20 -9.60
N GLY A 31 -1.29 -18.99 -9.95
CA GLY A 31 -2.31 -18.51 -9.02
C GLY A 31 -2.10 -17.06 -8.56
N CYS A 32 -1.15 -16.34 -9.16
CA CYS A 32 -0.82 -14.95 -8.87
C CYS A 32 -0.53 -14.18 -10.17
N THR A 33 -0.65 -12.85 -10.13
CA THR A 33 -0.36 -12.00 -11.29
C THR A 33 1.15 -11.95 -11.54
N PRO A 34 1.65 -12.44 -12.69
CA PRO A 34 3.07 -12.46 -13.00
C PRO A 34 3.56 -11.03 -13.25
N ILE A 35 4.79 -10.77 -12.83
CA ILE A 35 5.45 -9.49 -13.10
C ILE A 35 5.95 -9.43 -14.55
N GLU A 36 6.10 -8.21 -15.07
CA GLU A 36 6.49 -8.02 -16.47
C GLU A 36 7.78 -8.74 -16.90
N PRO A 37 8.91 -8.71 -16.14
CA PRO A 37 10.12 -9.42 -16.54
C PRO A 37 9.94 -10.93 -16.67
N GLU A 38 9.03 -11.55 -15.91
CA GLU A 38 8.76 -13.00 -15.99
C GLU A 38 8.04 -13.35 -17.29
N VAL A 39 6.99 -12.59 -17.61
CA VAL A 39 6.26 -12.73 -18.88
C VAL A 39 7.19 -12.46 -20.06
N PHE A 40 8.05 -11.44 -19.93
CA PHE A 40 9.03 -11.08 -20.95
C PHE A 40 10.04 -12.22 -21.17
N LYS A 41 10.65 -12.77 -20.11
CA LYS A 41 11.58 -13.90 -20.21
C LYS A 41 10.92 -15.13 -20.83
N LYS A 42 9.71 -15.48 -20.40
CA LYS A 42 8.94 -16.62 -20.94
C LYS A 42 8.70 -16.50 -22.45
N THR A 43 8.53 -15.28 -22.94
CA THR A 43 8.19 -14.99 -24.33
C THR A 43 9.40 -14.64 -25.21
N HIS A 44 10.54 -14.25 -24.64
CA HIS A 44 11.72 -13.79 -25.38
C HIS A 44 12.95 -14.68 -25.19
N VAL A 45 12.82 -15.77 -24.43
CA VAL A 45 13.79 -16.87 -24.40
C VAL A 45 13.27 -18.03 -25.25
N ARG A 46 14.18 -18.66 -26.01
CA ARG A 46 13.87 -19.86 -26.79
C ARG A 46 13.61 -21.02 -25.86
N LYS A 47 12.61 -21.85 -26.21
CA LYS A 47 12.35 -23.07 -25.47
C LYS A 47 13.59 -23.94 -25.48
N LYS A 48 14.05 -24.33 -24.30
CA LYS A 48 15.16 -25.27 -24.14
C LYS A 48 14.68 -26.69 -24.41
N GLU A 49 15.60 -27.52 -24.89
CA GLU A 49 15.36 -28.94 -25.03
C GLU A 49 15.60 -29.64 -23.68
N ASN A 50 16.64 -29.21 -22.97
CA ASN A 50 16.98 -29.69 -21.62
C ASN A 50 17.02 -28.53 -20.61
N GLU A 51 16.69 -28.81 -19.34
CA GLU A 51 16.74 -27.81 -18.26
C GLU A 51 18.14 -27.20 -18.08
N SER A 52 19.19 -27.99 -18.35
CA SER A 52 20.59 -27.58 -18.23
C SER A 52 21.09 -26.68 -19.37
N ASP A 53 20.33 -26.54 -20.46
CA ASP A 53 20.73 -25.70 -21.58
C ASP A 53 20.74 -24.22 -21.14
N PRO A 54 21.64 -23.38 -21.67
CA PRO A 54 21.62 -21.94 -21.38
C PRO A 54 20.37 -21.28 -21.94
N ASP A 55 19.90 -20.21 -21.30
CA ASP A 55 18.84 -19.37 -21.85
C ASP A 55 19.35 -18.73 -23.16
N VAL A 56 18.69 -19.01 -24.28
CA VAL A 56 19.01 -18.38 -25.57
C VAL A 56 17.95 -17.33 -25.89
N TRP A 57 18.32 -16.06 -25.82
CA TRP A 57 17.43 -14.94 -26.14
C TRP A 57 17.08 -14.88 -27.63
N VAL A 58 15.86 -14.46 -27.94
CA VAL A 58 15.39 -14.31 -29.33
C VAL A 58 16.16 -13.20 -30.06
N GLU A 59 16.45 -12.12 -29.35
CA GLU A 59 17.23 -11.00 -29.85
C GLU A 59 18.09 -10.39 -28.73
N GLU A 60 19.25 -9.87 -29.10
CA GLU A 60 20.21 -9.24 -28.18
C GLU A 60 19.60 -8.02 -27.43
N ARG A 61 18.64 -7.33 -28.07
CA ARG A 61 17.88 -6.26 -27.43
C ARG A 61 17.06 -6.75 -26.25
N ALA A 62 16.48 -7.94 -26.34
CA ALA A 62 15.66 -8.51 -25.28
C ALA A 62 16.52 -8.85 -24.06
N GLU A 63 17.67 -9.49 -24.30
CA GLU A 63 18.64 -9.79 -23.25
C GLU A 63 19.10 -8.52 -22.53
N ARG A 64 19.51 -7.48 -23.28
CA ARG A 64 19.89 -6.18 -22.70
C ARG A 64 18.79 -5.58 -21.84
N THR A 65 17.57 -5.50 -22.38
CA THR A 65 16.42 -4.91 -21.68
C THR A 65 16.11 -5.66 -20.38
N PHE A 66 16.17 -6.98 -20.42
CA PHE A 66 15.95 -7.81 -19.22
C PHE A 66 17.05 -7.60 -18.17
N ASN A 67 18.32 -7.57 -18.59
CA ASN A 67 19.43 -7.35 -17.68
C ASN A 67 19.43 -5.93 -17.08
N ASP A 68 19.10 -4.92 -17.88
CA ASP A 68 18.99 -3.52 -17.42
C ASP A 68 17.88 -3.38 -16.37
N PHE A 69 16.77 -4.09 -16.51
CA PHE A 69 15.72 -4.14 -15.48
C PHE A 69 16.25 -4.71 -14.16
N HIS A 70 16.89 -5.87 -14.20
CA HIS A 70 17.42 -6.51 -13.00
C HIS A 70 18.52 -5.69 -12.33
N LYS A 71 19.38 -5.06 -13.14
CA LYS A 71 20.39 -4.11 -12.67
C LYS A 71 19.73 -2.93 -11.97
N TYR A 72 18.72 -2.31 -12.58
CA TYR A 72 18.01 -1.18 -11.97
C TYR A 72 17.38 -1.58 -10.63
N VAL A 73 16.71 -2.74 -10.57
CA VAL A 73 16.10 -3.23 -9.33
C VAL A 73 17.16 -3.48 -8.25
N ALA A 74 18.29 -4.11 -8.59
CA ALA A 74 19.34 -4.38 -7.63
C ALA A 74 20.04 -3.09 -7.11
N GLU A 75 20.15 -2.06 -7.94
CA GLU A 75 20.83 -0.81 -7.59
C GLU A 75 19.91 0.22 -6.92
N ASN A 76 18.59 0.18 -7.18
CA ASN A 76 17.67 1.25 -6.80
C ASN A 76 16.53 0.82 -5.87
N LEU A 77 16.25 -0.47 -5.74
CA LEU A 77 15.23 -0.97 -4.83
C LEU A 77 15.89 -1.67 -3.64
N ASP A 78 15.46 -1.31 -2.44
CA ASP A 78 15.81 -2.05 -1.24
C ASP A 78 15.25 -3.47 -1.32
N SER A 79 16.01 -4.44 -0.80
CA SER A 79 15.59 -5.85 -0.77
C SER A 79 14.30 -6.10 0.01
N SER A 80 13.85 -5.13 0.83
CA SER A 80 12.59 -5.16 1.57
C SER A 80 11.37 -4.77 0.73
N VAL A 81 11.56 -4.11 -0.41
CA VAL A 81 10.46 -3.67 -1.28
C VAL A 81 10.01 -4.85 -2.14
N GLN A 82 8.76 -5.28 -1.97
CA GLN A 82 8.17 -6.28 -2.85
C GLN A 82 7.94 -5.68 -4.24
N LEU A 83 8.46 -6.36 -5.26
CA LEU A 83 8.29 -5.96 -6.65
C LEU A 83 6.87 -6.34 -7.13
N THR A 84 5.92 -5.41 -6.99
CA THR A 84 4.53 -5.63 -7.46
C THR A 84 4.44 -5.55 -8.99
N PRO A 85 3.40 -6.14 -9.61
CA PRO A 85 3.17 -6.04 -11.06
C PRO A 85 3.12 -4.58 -11.56
N GLU A 86 2.51 -3.67 -10.81
CA GLU A 86 2.40 -2.24 -11.15
C GLU A 86 3.77 -1.57 -11.12
N LEU A 87 4.55 -1.78 -10.04
CA LEU A 87 5.88 -1.22 -9.90
C LEU A 87 6.82 -1.77 -10.97
N SER A 88 6.74 -3.07 -11.25
CA SER A 88 7.54 -3.71 -12.32
C SER A 88 7.23 -3.11 -13.69
N THR A 89 5.94 -2.86 -13.98
CA THR A 89 5.49 -2.24 -15.24
C THR A 89 6.00 -0.81 -15.35
N GLN A 90 5.96 -0.04 -14.25
CA GLN A 90 6.46 1.32 -14.22
C GLN A 90 7.96 1.40 -14.45
N ILE A 91 8.75 0.59 -13.74
CA ILE A 91 10.22 0.52 -13.91
C ILE A 91 10.56 0.14 -15.35
N TRP A 92 9.91 -0.90 -15.88
CA TRP A 92 10.12 -1.35 -17.24
C TRP A 92 9.86 -0.24 -18.26
N LYS A 93 8.72 0.45 -18.11
CA LYS A 93 8.32 1.53 -19.02
C LYS A 93 9.23 2.75 -18.91
N GLU A 94 9.49 3.25 -17.71
CA GLU A 94 10.11 4.56 -17.50
C GLU A 94 11.63 4.50 -17.42
N LYS A 95 12.19 3.44 -16.84
CA LYS A 95 13.61 3.36 -16.51
C LYS A 95 14.40 2.50 -17.47
N VAL A 96 13.79 1.43 -17.98
CA VAL A 96 14.47 0.47 -18.87
C VAL A 96 14.26 0.83 -20.34
N VAL A 97 13.00 0.97 -20.77
CA VAL A 97 12.67 1.15 -22.19
C VAL A 97 12.63 2.63 -22.60
N GLY A 98 12.57 3.56 -21.65
CA GLY A 98 12.57 5.00 -21.91
C GLY A 98 11.24 5.54 -22.44
N GLY A 99 10.12 4.89 -22.08
CA GLY A 99 8.76 5.33 -22.36
C GLY A 99 8.06 4.57 -23.48
N THR A 100 6.99 5.18 -24.00
CA THR A 100 6.16 4.62 -25.07
C THR A 100 6.41 5.32 -26.39
N HIS A 101 6.57 4.56 -27.46
CA HIS A 101 6.59 5.08 -28.82
C HIS A 101 5.29 4.68 -29.54
N LYS A 102 4.54 5.67 -30.06
CA LYS A 102 3.21 5.46 -30.68
C LYS A 102 2.22 4.71 -29.77
N GLY A 103 2.26 5.01 -28.47
CA GLY A 103 1.41 4.38 -27.46
C GLY A 103 1.80 2.95 -27.09
N ARG A 104 2.93 2.42 -27.60
CA ARG A 104 3.42 1.07 -27.32
C ARG A 104 4.75 1.12 -26.61
N CYS A 105 4.95 0.22 -25.66
CA CYS A 105 6.23 0.01 -25.00
C CYS A 105 6.80 -1.35 -25.40
N TYR A 106 8.12 -1.43 -25.54
CA TYR A 106 8.81 -2.67 -25.93
C TYR A 106 8.63 -3.75 -24.84
N GLY A 107 8.41 -5.00 -25.24
CA GLY A 107 8.14 -6.13 -24.34
C GLY A 107 6.72 -6.22 -23.77
N LEU A 108 6.07 -5.07 -23.54
CA LEU A 108 4.80 -4.95 -22.80
C LEU A 108 3.51 -5.35 -23.55
N GLY A 109 3.63 -5.85 -24.79
CA GLY A 109 2.50 -6.28 -25.62
C GLY A 109 1.42 -5.20 -25.85
N SER A 110 0.24 -5.60 -26.33
CA SER A 110 -0.90 -4.67 -26.50
C SER A 110 -1.63 -4.34 -25.20
N ARG A 111 -1.35 -5.08 -24.11
CA ARG A 111 -1.94 -4.87 -22.77
C ARG A 111 -1.66 -3.47 -22.23
N ASN A 112 -0.57 -2.87 -22.69
CA ASN A 112 -0.13 -1.53 -22.32
C ASN A 112 -0.28 -0.49 -23.44
N ASP A 113 -1.01 -0.81 -24.53
CA ASP A 113 -1.32 0.19 -25.56
C ASP A 113 -2.26 1.24 -24.94
N VAL A 114 -1.81 2.48 -24.86
CA VAL A 114 -2.58 3.59 -24.25
C VAL A 114 -3.95 3.74 -24.93
N ARG A 115 -4.05 3.41 -26.23
CA ARG A 115 -5.33 3.41 -26.95
C ARG A 115 -6.22 2.25 -26.55
N CYS A 116 -5.65 1.09 -26.21
CA CYS A 116 -6.42 -0.05 -25.70
C CYS A 116 -6.87 0.18 -24.24
N LEU A 117 -6.12 0.94 -23.44
CA LEU A 117 -6.56 1.38 -22.11
C LEU A 117 -7.70 2.40 -22.22
N GLN A 118 -7.61 3.35 -23.17
CA GLN A 118 -8.70 4.29 -23.47
C GLN A 118 -9.95 3.57 -24.02
N SER A 119 -9.78 2.66 -24.98
CA SER A 119 -10.88 1.81 -25.48
C SER A 119 -11.35 0.75 -24.47
N GLY A 120 -10.55 0.42 -23.45
CA GLY A 120 -10.95 -0.44 -22.34
C GLY A 120 -11.94 0.25 -21.41
N LEU A 121 -11.80 1.57 -21.21
CA LEU A 121 -12.81 2.36 -20.50
C LEU A 121 -14.15 2.44 -21.24
N GLU A 122 -14.13 2.42 -22.58
CA GLU A 122 -15.35 2.41 -23.41
C GLU A 122 -15.87 1.00 -23.72
N GLY A 123 -15.03 -0.03 -23.60
CA GLY A 123 -15.28 -1.39 -24.11
C GLY A 123 -15.46 -2.50 -23.06
N ILE A 124 -15.16 -2.26 -21.77
CA ILE A 124 -15.47 -3.22 -20.69
C ILE A 124 -16.97 -3.12 -20.32
N ARG A 125 -17.84 -3.45 -21.28
CA ARG A 125 -19.23 -3.86 -20.96
C ARG A 125 -19.49 -5.33 -21.24
N SER A 126 -18.57 -6.11 -21.79
CA SER A 126 -18.85 -7.53 -22.01
C SER A 126 -17.62 -8.40 -22.14
N LEU A 127 -17.32 -9.22 -21.12
CA LEU A 127 -17.70 -10.64 -21.11
C LEU A 127 -17.02 -11.37 -19.92
N ARG A 128 -17.81 -11.69 -18.88
CA ARG A 128 -17.61 -12.77 -17.88
C ARG A 128 -16.52 -12.64 -16.79
N GLN A 129 -16.54 -11.54 -16.03
CA GLN A 129 -16.18 -11.58 -14.59
C GLN A 129 -16.85 -10.45 -13.77
N ALA A 130 -18.01 -9.99 -14.25
CA ALA A 130 -18.83 -8.98 -13.58
C ALA A 130 -20.12 -9.61 -13.02
N GLU A 131 -20.04 -10.86 -12.56
CA GLU A 131 -21.12 -11.46 -11.80
C GLU A 131 -20.91 -11.12 -10.32
N ALA A 132 -21.71 -10.15 -9.87
CA ALA A 132 -22.13 -9.94 -8.48
C ALA A 132 -21.15 -9.31 -7.47
N LEU A 133 -20.54 -8.16 -7.79
CA LEU A 133 -20.53 -7.09 -6.77
C LEU A 133 -21.78 -6.25 -7.01
N ASP A 134 -22.89 -6.81 -6.52
CA ASP A 134 -24.23 -6.25 -6.57
C ASP A 134 -24.20 -4.80 -6.06
N GLY A 135 -24.74 -3.84 -6.81
CA GLY A 135 -24.73 -2.42 -6.44
C GLY A 135 -25.34 -2.17 -5.05
N VAL A 136 -26.16 -3.12 -4.57
CA VAL A 136 -26.68 -3.18 -3.20
C VAL A 136 -25.58 -3.34 -2.15
N GLN A 137 -24.54 -4.13 -2.37
CA GLN A 137 -23.41 -4.26 -1.43
C GLN A 137 -22.60 -2.97 -1.34
N ILE A 138 -22.38 -2.29 -2.47
CA ILE A 138 -21.67 -1.00 -2.49
C ILE A 138 -22.48 0.07 -1.75
N ALA A 139 -23.80 0.11 -1.97
CA ALA A 139 -24.69 1.01 -1.24
C ALA A 139 -24.70 0.69 0.27
N ALA A 140 -24.82 -0.59 0.63
CA ALA A 140 -24.84 -1.02 2.03
C ALA A 140 -23.53 -0.70 2.77
N MET A 141 -22.37 -0.91 2.13
CA MET A 141 -21.09 -0.51 2.69
C MET A 141 -20.96 1.01 2.82
N SER A 142 -21.45 1.77 1.84
CA SER A 142 -21.47 3.24 1.90
C SER A 142 -22.34 3.75 3.05
N ASP A 143 -23.50 3.12 3.28
CA ASP A 143 -24.38 3.43 4.41
C ASP A 143 -23.73 3.09 5.76
N GLN A 144 -22.96 2.00 5.84
CA GLN A 144 -22.20 1.69 7.05
C GLN A 144 -21.11 2.72 7.35
N ILE A 145 -20.40 3.19 6.32
CA ILE A 145 -19.39 4.24 6.46
C ILE A 145 -20.03 5.53 6.98
N THR A 146 -21.17 5.95 6.41
CA THR A 146 -21.86 7.17 6.86
C THR A 146 -22.37 7.04 8.29
N LYS A 147 -22.92 5.88 8.67
CA LYS A 147 -23.39 5.61 10.04
C LYS A 147 -22.26 5.62 11.07
N LEU A 148 -21.13 4.96 10.78
CA LEU A 148 -19.97 4.96 11.67
C LEU A 148 -19.36 6.36 11.79
N THR A 149 -19.29 7.11 10.69
CA THR A 149 -18.81 8.49 10.68
C THR A 149 -19.68 9.40 11.56
N ALA A 150 -21.00 9.26 11.48
CA ALA A 150 -21.93 10.03 12.31
C ALA A 150 -21.82 9.67 13.81
N ALA A 151 -21.75 8.37 14.13
CA ALA A 151 -21.61 7.90 15.51
C ALA A 151 -20.30 8.35 16.17
N LEU A 152 -19.20 8.33 15.39
CA LEU A 152 -17.90 8.82 15.85
C LEU A 152 -17.95 10.32 16.18
N ALA A 153 -18.54 11.14 15.29
CA ALA A 153 -18.73 12.56 15.53
C ALA A 153 -19.62 12.86 16.76
N GLU A 154 -20.67 12.06 17.00
CA GLU A 154 -21.51 12.21 18.19
C GLU A 154 -20.76 11.84 19.47
N SER A 155 -19.98 10.76 19.45
CA SER A 155 -19.15 10.34 20.59
C SER A 155 -18.09 11.39 20.92
N GLU A 156 -17.44 11.98 19.92
CA GLU A 156 -16.47 13.06 20.14
C GLU A 156 -17.13 14.29 20.78
N ARG A 157 -18.31 14.69 20.31
CA ARG A 157 -19.06 15.81 20.90
C ARG A 157 -19.43 15.57 22.36
N LYS A 158 -19.88 14.36 22.70
CA LYS A 158 -20.18 13.97 24.09
C LYS A 158 -18.94 14.08 24.97
N ARG A 159 -17.81 13.50 24.53
CA ARG A 159 -16.54 13.56 25.24
C ARG A 159 -16.05 15.00 25.47
N VAL A 160 -16.20 15.87 24.46
CA VAL A 160 -15.84 17.29 24.57
C VAL A 160 -16.75 18.02 25.55
N ALA A 161 -18.06 17.77 25.51
CA ALA A 161 -19.01 18.38 26.44
C ALA A 161 -18.76 17.96 27.90
N GLU A 162 -18.49 16.66 28.14
CA GLU A 162 -18.11 16.15 29.46
C GLU A 162 -16.80 16.77 29.95
N GLN A 163 -15.80 16.88 29.07
CA GLN A 163 -14.52 17.51 29.41
C GLN A 163 -14.69 18.99 29.74
N GLN A 164 -15.56 19.71 29.03
CA GLN A 164 -15.88 21.11 29.31
C GLN A 164 -16.58 21.25 30.67
N SER A 165 -17.57 20.40 30.95
CA SER A 165 -18.26 20.39 32.25
C SER A 165 -17.30 20.12 33.41
N MET A 166 -16.43 19.12 33.29
CA MET A 166 -15.40 18.83 34.31
C MET A 166 -14.44 20.00 34.49
N ARG A 167 -14.07 20.69 33.40
CA ARG A 167 -13.20 21.87 33.48
C ARG A 167 -13.87 23.01 34.25
N GLU A 168 -15.15 23.25 34.03
CA GLU A 168 -15.92 24.27 34.74
C GLU A 168 -16.02 23.97 36.23
N THR A 169 -16.30 22.72 36.61
CA THR A 169 -16.37 22.33 38.03
C THR A 169 -15.03 22.47 38.73
N VAL A 170 -13.93 22.06 38.09
CA VAL A 170 -12.58 22.25 38.61
C VAL A 170 -12.25 23.74 38.76
N GLN A 171 -12.65 24.58 37.80
CA GLN A 171 -12.47 26.03 37.89
C GLN A 171 -13.27 26.63 39.05
N GLN A 172 -14.54 26.21 39.22
CA GLN A 172 -15.38 26.67 40.32
C GLN A 172 -14.82 26.27 41.69
N ILE A 173 -14.38 25.01 41.84
CA ILE A 173 -13.74 24.53 43.07
C ILE A 173 -12.48 25.33 43.37
N LYS A 174 -11.65 25.57 42.34
CA LYS A 174 -10.44 26.40 42.48
C LYS A 174 -10.77 27.80 43.00
N GLU A 175 -11.82 28.42 42.47
CA GLU A 175 -12.25 29.75 42.91
C GLU A 175 -12.76 29.74 44.36
N GLN A 176 -13.54 28.73 44.76
CA GLN A 176 -13.96 28.55 46.15
C GLN A 176 -12.77 28.41 47.11
N VAL A 177 -11.77 27.60 46.76
CA VAL A 177 -10.54 27.42 47.56
C VAL A 177 -9.74 28.72 47.66
N MET A 178 -9.59 29.46 46.55
CA MET A 178 -8.90 30.75 46.54
C MET A 178 -9.59 31.81 47.43
N ASN A 179 -10.92 31.81 47.45
CA ASN A 179 -11.71 32.70 48.31
C ASN A 179 -11.62 32.31 49.80
N LEU A 180 -11.55 31.02 50.11
CA LEU A 180 -11.34 30.53 51.48
C LEU A 180 -9.93 30.84 52.00
N ALA A 181 -8.91 30.70 51.15
CA ALA A 181 -7.52 31.00 51.48
C ALA A 181 -7.22 32.50 51.65
N ARG A 182 -8.08 33.40 51.14
CA ARG A 182 -7.99 34.86 51.33
C ARG A 182 -8.63 35.37 52.61
N ARG A 183 -9.27 34.51 53.43
CA ARG A 183 -9.83 34.93 54.71
C ARG A 183 -8.67 35.35 55.63
N PRO A 184 -8.61 36.60 56.12
CA PRO A 184 -7.54 37.00 57.02
C PRO A 184 -7.73 36.26 58.34
N THR A 185 -6.84 35.31 58.63
CA THR A 185 -6.75 34.68 59.94
C THR A 185 -6.18 35.72 60.89
N THR A 186 -7.07 36.33 61.67
CA THR A 186 -6.69 37.18 62.80
C THR A 186 -6.34 36.29 63.99
N SER A 187 -5.40 36.78 64.81
CA SER A 187 -4.94 36.33 66.13
C SER A 187 -3.97 35.14 66.21
N ALA A 188 -2.73 35.51 66.53
CA ALA A 188 -1.59 34.77 67.12
C ALA A 188 -1.78 34.56 68.64
N PRO A 189 -0.75 34.18 69.45
CA PRO A 189 0.29 33.14 69.34
C PRO A 189 0.30 32.19 70.57
N ASP A 190 1.34 31.37 70.67
CA ASP A 190 1.95 30.69 71.84
C ASP A 190 1.82 29.17 72.02
N ASP A 191 3.01 28.56 71.94
CA ASP A 191 3.64 27.59 72.84
C ASP A 191 2.88 26.35 73.27
N THR A 192 3.41 25.19 72.87
CA THR A 192 4.22 24.36 73.79
C THR A 192 5.05 23.34 73.01
N ASP A 193 6.37 23.37 73.29
CA ASP A 193 7.27 22.22 73.17
C ASP A 193 6.65 20.97 73.82
N ASP A 194 6.72 19.82 73.15
CA ASP A 194 6.90 18.55 73.84
C ASP A 194 7.59 17.55 72.90
N GLU A 195 8.90 17.44 73.07
CA GLU A 195 9.77 16.39 72.55
C GLU A 195 9.42 15.08 73.25
N SER A 196 9.05 14.05 72.50
CA SER A 196 8.97 12.67 73.00
C SER A 196 9.18 11.69 71.83
N ASP A 197 10.42 11.62 71.37
CA ASP A 197 11.33 10.48 71.57
C ASP A 197 10.75 9.04 71.62
N GLU A 198 11.45 8.17 70.89
CA GLU A 198 11.58 6.70 71.00
C GLU A 198 10.59 5.79 70.21
N ASP A 199 11.06 5.36 69.04
CA ASP A 199 11.38 3.95 68.74
C ASP A 199 10.59 2.85 69.47
N ASP A 200 9.82 2.04 68.73
CA ASP A 200 10.23 0.63 68.53
C ASP A 200 9.48 -0.02 67.36
N TYR A 201 10.27 -0.61 66.48
CA TYR A 201 9.87 -1.41 65.33
C TYR A 201 9.75 -2.85 65.80
N VAL A 202 8.57 -3.45 65.71
CA VAL A 202 8.45 -4.91 65.64
C VAL A 202 7.43 -5.35 64.59
N ASP A 203 7.99 -5.67 63.43
CA ASP A 203 7.44 -6.54 62.41
C ASP A 203 7.18 -7.94 62.99
N LEU A 204 5.93 -8.39 62.92
CA LEU A 204 5.60 -9.81 62.98
C LEU A 204 4.49 -10.10 61.96
N THR A 205 4.93 -10.43 60.75
CA THR A 205 4.27 -11.27 59.75
C THR A 205 4.04 -12.70 60.29
N PRO A 206 3.09 -13.52 59.76
CA PRO A 206 2.94 -13.88 58.34
C PRO A 206 1.62 -13.49 57.67
#